data_AF-A0A8S1R073-F1
#
_entry.id   AF-A0A8S1R073-F1
#
_cell.length_a   1.000
_cell.length_b   1.000
_cell.length_c   1.000
_cell.angle_alpha   90.00
_cell.angle_beta   90.00
_cell.angle_gamma   90.00
#
_symmetry.space_group_name_H-M   'P 1'
#
loop_
_entity.id
_entity.type
_entity.pdbx_description
1 polymer ?
#
loop_
_entity_poly.entity_id
_entity_poly.type
_entity_poly.pdbx_seq_one_letter_code
_entity_poly.pdbx_strand_id
1 'polypeptide(L)'
;MKKKSQSKGNTQKLQVEVDIMEQRIVGLKQILQSQKESNKERMLVSQGSTRWSAASTNVPLRNYGKHVLEKHREVAKTLQQKNKLGKVVSRPSSRSSSLSKQSKQSESQRAQNESYLTQSLNLAGKNSANENLKRALQVQQQYCNEVVKFLTSINLDKHAGVILENGFDEMDLLKEISVDHLKDMNIPPMEARKLLNRVQKLTEIEEKRVIQSQKQAQRLKESQSHINEIENSEIYDEEEQHRLFQEAVMEYRQQQQKQQKEQKEQAIQHTEEILIEDESLGYISSRQNKKEEQQRNKMKFLLSGGNEWKMFDIDYDQNQGTDYQPVIIDKTSCYQCYRLFDQKYVININGKEFCTKECVEQFKLQNIYLCRSQSCAKQIDIAQAYYDIGQWFCNQDCFKQYQWECVNIRGRTHISL
;
A
#
# COMPACT_ATOMS: atom_id res chain seq x y z
N MET A 1 -24.05 -30.86 -53.78
CA MET A 1 -23.50 -30.45 -52.47
C MET A 1 -22.01 -30.16 -52.61
N LYS A 2 -21.60 -28.89 -52.57
CA LYS A 2 -20.19 -28.47 -52.65
C LYS A 2 -19.92 -27.43 -51.55
N LYS A 3 -19.29 -27.85 -50.45
CA LYS A 3 -18.63 -26.95 -49.48
C LYS A 3 -17.13 -27.08 -49.69
N LYS A 4 -16.53 -26.13 -50.41
CA LYS A 4 -15.09 -25.88 -50.46
C LYS A 4 -14.88 -24.38 -50.39
N SER A 5 -13.75 -23.98 -49.81
CA SER A 5 -13.08 -22.66 -49.83
C SER A 5 -13.41 -21.62 -48.74
N GLN A 6 -13.06 -21.89 -47.48
CA GLN A 6 -12.82 -20.83 -46.48
C GLN A 6 -11.44 -20.87 -45.77
N SER A 7 -10.58 -21.86 -45.99
CA SER A 7 -9.32 -21.96 -45.21
C SER A 7 -8.14 -21.14 -45.73
N LYS A 8 -8.24 -20.47 -46.89
CA LYS A 8 -7.09 -19.74 -47.48
C LYS A 8 -6.81 -18.37 -46.87
N GLY A 9 -7.77 -17.78 -46.14
CA GLY A 9 -7.62 -16.44 -45.55
C GLY A 9 -6.77 -16.40 -44.27
N ASN A 10 -6.79 -17.47 -43.47
CA ASN A 10 -6.09 -17.48 -42.17
C ASN A 10 -4.57 -17.65 -42.31
N THR A 11 -4.11 -18.35 -43.35
CA THR A 11 -2.69 -18.54 -43.62
C THR A 11 -1.98 -17.24 -44.01
N GLN A 12 -2.63 -16.32 -44.71
CA GLN A 12 -2.03 -15.03 -45.04
C GLN A 12 -1.89 -14.11 -43.81
N LYS A 13 -2.87 -14.12 -42.90
CA LYS A 13 -2.78 -13.32 -41.67
C LYS A 13 -1.65 -13.80 -40.76
N LEU A 14 -1.49 -15.11 -40.61
CA LEU A 14 -0.39 -15.69 -39.83
C LEU A 14 0.96 -15.33 -40.43
N GLN A 15 1.11 -15.38 -41.76
CA GLN A 15 2.37 -15.03 -42.41
C GLN A 15 2.77 -13.57 -42.16
N VAL A 16 1.83 -12.63 -42.27
CA VAL A 16 2.08 -11.21 -42.00
C VAL A 16 2.48 -10.99 -40.53
N GLU A 17 1.88 -11.73 -39.60
CA GLU A 17 2.21 -11.64 -38.18
C GLU A 17 3.61 -12.19 -37.86
N VAL A 18 4.02 -13.28 -38.54
CA VAL A 18 5.39 -13.81 -38.44
C VAL A 18 6.40 -12.79 -38.96
N ASP A 19 6.17 -12.18 -40.12
CA ASP A 19 7.09 -11.20 -40.70
C ASP A 19 7.26 -9.96 -39.79
N ILE A 20 6.18 -9.50 -39.14
CA ILE A 20 6.22 -8.41 -38.16
C ILE A 20 7.04 -8.80 -36.92
N MET A 21 6.88 -10.03 -36.42
CA MET A 21 7.66 -10.51 -35.28
C MET A 21 9.15 -10.65 -35.62
N GLU A 22 9.48 -11.14 -36.82
CA GLU A 22 10.87 -11.22 -37.27
C GLU A 22 11.52 -9.84 -37.38
N GLN A 23 10.83 -8.85 -37.94
CA GLN A 23 11.34 -7.47 -37.99
C GLN A 23 11.57 -6.89 -36.58
N ARG A 24 10.69 -7.16 -35.62
CA ARG A 24 10.86 -6.73 -34.22
C ARG A 24 12.07 -7.39 -33.56
N ILE A 25 12.31 -8.68 -33.81
CA ILE A 25 13.47 -9.39 -33.28
C ILE A 25 14.76 -8.83 -33.86
N VAL A 26 14.80 -8.50 -35.15
CA VAL A 26 15.96 -7.87 -35.79
C VAL A 26 16.24 -6.49 -35.17
N GLY A 27 15.21 -5.66 -34.97
CA GLY A 27 15.36 -4.37 -34.31
C GLY A 27 15.89 -4.48 -32.87
N LEU A 28 15.37 -5.43 -32.08
CA LEU A 28 15.86 -5.68 -30.72
C LEU A 28 17.32 -6.14 -30.69
N LYS A 29 17.74 -6.99 -31.64
CA LYS A 29 19.15 -7.40 -31.75
C LYS A 29 20.06 -6.21 -32.05
N GLN A 30 19.62 -5.30 -32.92
CA GLN A 30 20.40 -4.11 -33.28
C GLN A 30 20.55 -3.14 -32.08
N ILE A 31 19.49 -2.95 -31.29
CA ILE A 31 19.54 -2.14 -30.05
C ILE A 31 20.45 -2.78 -29.00
N LEU A 32 20.37 -4.09 -28.79
CA LEU A 32 21.25 -4.78 -27.85
C LEU A 32 22.72 -4.71 -28.28
N GLN A 33 22.98 -4.77 -29.59
CA GLN A 33 24.33 -4.68 -30.12
C GLN A 33 24.90 -3.25 -29.98
N SER A 34 24.10 -2.21 -30.26
CA SER A 34 24.53 -0.82 -30.04
C SER A 34 24.80 -0.54 -28.56
N GLN A 35 23.95 -1.02 -27.64
CA GLN A 35 24.19 -0.89 -26.20
C GLN A 35 25.46 -1.60 -25.73
N LYS A 36 25.78 -2.76 -26.32
CA LYS A 36 27.01 -3.50 -26.02
C LYS A 36 28.25 -2.72 -26.49
N GLU A 37 28.18 -2.06 -27.64
CA GLU A 37 29.25 -1.22 -28.16
C GLU A 37 29.41 0.05 -27.31
N SER A 38 28.33 0.76 -26.97
CA SER A 38 28.37 1.94 -26.09
C SER A 38 28.90 1.61 -24.69
N ASN A 39 28.57 0.44 -24.13
CA ASN A 39 29.12 0.00 -22.85
C ASN A 39 30.62 -0.32 -22.95
N LYS A 40 31.08 -0.87 -24.07
CA LYS A 40 32.51 -1.14 -24.30
C LYS A 40 33.31 0.15 -24.41
N GLU A 41 32.76 1.18 -25.06
CA GLU A 41 33.37 2.52 -25.12
C GLU A 41 33.41 3.19 -23.74
N ARG A 42 32.30 3.14 -22.97
CA ARG A 42 32.27 3.70 -21.61
C ARG A 42 33.27 3.03 -20.66
N MET A 43 33.54 1.73 -20.81
CA MET A 43 34.57 1.05 -20.01
C MET A 43 36.00 1.48 -20.34
N LEU A 44 36.28 1.96 -21.57
CA LEU A 44 37.61 2.40 -21.96
C LEU A 44 37.93 3.83 -21.50
N VAL A 45 36.92 4.68 -21.27
CA VAL A 45 37.10 6.10 -20.90
C VAL A 45 37.23 6.31 -19.37
N SER A 46 36.91 5.30 -18.54
CA SER A 46 36.84 5.43 -17.08
C SER A 46 38.17 5.17 -16.32
N GLN A 47 39.35 5.45 -16.90
CA GLN A 47 40.64 5.26 -16.19
C GLN A 47 41.12 6.46 -15.35
N GLY A 48 40.32 7.51 -15.16
CA GLY A 48 40.83 8.74 -14.51
C GLY A 48 39.82 9.52 -13.68
N SER A 49 39.07 8.91 -12.76
CA SER A 49 38.39 9.70 -11.72
C SER A 49 37.99 8.88 -10.49
N THR A 50 38.49 9.33 -9.35
CA THR A 50 38.32 8.77 -8.01
C THR A 50 36.90 9.00 -7.51
N ARG A 51 35.98 8.03 -7.67
CA ARG A 51 34.69 8.07 -6.95
C ARG A 51 34.06 6.68 -6.77
N TRP A 52 34.03 6.24 -5.52
CA TRP A 52 33.08 5.31 -4.90
C TRP A 52 32.54 4.20 -5.82
N SER A 53 33.39 3.21 -6.10
CA SER A 53 32.96 1.97 -6.74
C SER A 53 32.02 1.20 -5.81
N ALA A 54 30.76 1.04 -6.24
CA ALA A 54 29.85 0.07 -5.67
C ALA A 54 30.51 -1.32 -5.69
N ALA A 55 30.42 -2.03 -4.57
CA ALA A 55 31.10 -3.29 -4.33
C ALA A 55 30.83 -4.30 -5.46
N SER A 56 31.86 -4.54 -6.27
CA SER A 56 31.92 -5.68 -7.19
C SER A 56 31.91 -6.96 -6.36
N THR A 57 30.90 -7.81 -6.56
CA THR A 57 30.71 -9.10 -5.88
C THR A 57 31.70 -10.18 -6.31
N ASN A 58 32.70 -9.85 -7.13
CA ASN A 58 33.65 -10.82 -7.70
C ASN A 58 35.01 -10.89 -7.01
N VAL A 59 35.23 -10.19 -5.88
CA VAL A 59 36.41 -10.44 -5.05
C VAL A 59 35.98 -11.26 -3.82
N PRO A 60 36.36 -12.55 -3.72
CA PRO A 60 36.07 -13.33 -2.53
C PRO A 60 36.75 -12.66 -1.34
N LEU A 61 35.96 -12.26 -0.34
CA LEU A 61 36.37 -11.61 0.91
C LEU A 61 37.23 -12.55 1.78
N ARG A 62 38.38 -12.98 1.28
CA ARG A 62 39.40 -13.67 2.06
C ARG A 62 39.86 -12.66 3.12
N ASN A 63 39.68 -13.02 4.38
CA ASN A 63 40.05 -12.26 5.60
C ASN A 63 38.98 -11.41 6.28
N TYR A 64 37.76 -11.28 5.76
CA TYR A 64 36.71 -10.56 6.49
C TYR A 64 36.39 -11.21 7.84
N GLY A 65 36.31 -12.55 7.89
CA GLY A 65 36.13 -13.29 9.14
C GLY A 65 37.25 -13.05 10.16
N LYS A 66 38.50 -12.85 9.72
CA LYS A 66 39.62 -12.54 10.63
C LYS A 66 39.46 -11.13 11.22
N HIS A 67 39.12 -10.14 10.40
CA HIS A 67 38.89 -8.77 10.86
C HIS A 67 37.72 -8.67 11.85
N VAL A 68 36.64 -9.43 11.64
CA VAL A 68 35.50 -9.45 12.57
C VAL A 68 35.91 -10.05 13.92
N LEU A 69 36.65 -11.18 13.91
CA LEU A 69 37.14 -11.81 15.14
C LEU A 69 38.16 -10.95 15.90
N GLU A 70 39.03 -10.24 15.18
CA GLU A 70 39.99 -9.29 15.75
C GLU A 70 39.27 -8.14 16.45
N LYS A 71 38.27 -7.54 15.80
CA LYS A 71 37.46 -6.46 16.36
C LYS A 71 36.66 -6.90 17.60
N HIS A 72 36.13 -8.13 17.60
CA HIS A 72 35.50 -8.70 18.80
C HIS A 72 36.49 -8.90 19.95
N ARG A 73 37.73 -9.30 19.69
CA ARG A 73 38.79 -9.39 20.72
C ARG A 73 39.16 -8.02 21.29
N GLU A 74 39.21 -6.98 20.46
CA GLU A 74 39.48 -5.62 20.92
C GLU A 74 38.39 -5.11 21.87
N VAL A 75 37.12 -5.29 21.50
CA VAL A 75 35.97 -4.92 22.34
C VAL A 75 35.97 -5.69 23.67
N ALA A 76 36.31 -6.98 23.65
CA ALA A 76 36.43 -7.78 24.86
C ALA A 76 37.55 -7.28 25.79
N LYS A 77 38.69 -6.85 25.24
CA LYS A 77 39.78 -6.23 26.02
C LYS A 77 39.35 -4.90 26.64
N THR A 78 38.56 -4.08 25.94
CA THR A 78 38.07 -2.80 26.47
C THR A 78 37.10 -3.00 27.64
N LEU A 79 36.27 -4.04 27.59
CA LEU A 79 35.34 -4.38 28.68
C LEU A 79 36.08 -4.90 29.93
N GLN A 80 37.15 -5.68 29.76
CA GLN A 80 37.95 -6.16 30.89
C GLN A 80 38.73 -5.03 31.61
N GLN A 81 39.16 -4.00 30.87
CA GLN A 81 39.82 -2.84 31.49
C GLN A 81 38.86 -1.97 32.30
N LYS A 82 37.60 -1.83 31.88
CA LYS A 82 36.59 -1.07 32.64
C LYS A 82 36.21 -1.70 33.98
N ASN A 83 36.33 -3.02 34.12
CA ASN A 83 36.03 -3.73 35.38
C ASN A 83 37.14 -3.64 36.45
N LYS A 84 38.33 -3.09 36.14
CA LYS A 84 39.43 -2.95 37.12
C LYS A 84 39.44 -1.65 37.91
N LEU A 85 38.56 -0.68 37.63
CA LEU A 85 38.56 0.65 38.27
C LEU A 85 37.33 0.96 39.15
N GLY A 86 36.48 -0.03 39.45
CA GLY A 86 35.22 0.18 40.17
C GLY A 86 35.06 -0.65 41.45
N LYS A 87 36.04 -0.66 42.36
CA LYS A 87 35.87 -1.23 43.71
C LYS A 87 35.35 -0.14 44.65
N VAL A 88 34.05 0.19 44.52
CA VAL A 88 33.36 1.13 45.42
C VAL A 88 32.91 0.36 46.68
N VAL A 89 33.30 0.91 47.83
CA VAL A 89 33.01 0.43 49.18
C VAL A 89 31.51 0.44 49.44
N SER A 90 30.98 -0.72 49.81
CA SER A 90 29.61 -0.94 50.27
C SER A 90 29.34 -0.22 51.60
N ARG A 91 28.34 0.67 51.61
CA ARG A 91 27.81 1.36 52.80
C ARG A 91 26.59 0.60 53.35
N PRO A 92 26.46 0.38 54.67
CA PRO A 92 25.40 -0.45 55.25
C PRO A 92 24.07 0.31 55.31
N SER A 93 22.99 -0.40 54.99
CA SER A 93 21.61 0.08 55.07
C SER A 93 21.04 -0.18 56.47
N SER A 94 20.66 0.88 57.17
CA SER A 94 19.89 0.83 58.40
C SER A 94 18.46 1.33 58.15
N ARG A 95 17.51 0.38 58.23
CA ARG A 95 16.40 0.38 59.19
C ARG A 95 15.68 1.71 59.47
N SER A 96 14.45 1.84 58.99
CA SER A 96 13.34 2.38 59.79
C SER A 96 11.97 2.04 59.21
N SER A 97 11.15 1.51 60.11
CA SER A 97 9.73 1.23 60.07
C SER A 97 8.90 2.49 60.34
N SER A 98 7.69 2.57 59.77
CA SER A 98 6.48 2.88 60.55
C SER A 98 5.21 2.88 59.69
N LEU A 99 4.18 2.23 60.25
CA LEU A 99 2.79 2.12 59.81
C LEU A 99 2.07 3.47 59.63
N SER A 100 1.05 3.48 58.77
CA SER A 100 -0.28 3.98 59.13
C SER A 100 -1.38 3.39 58.22
N LYS A 101 -2.55 3.26 58.84
CA LYS A 101 -3.73 2.43 58.55
C LYS A 101 -4.83 3.18 57.78
N GLN A 102 -5.69 2.40 57.13
CA GLN A 102 -7.15 2.59 56.92
C GLN A 102 -7.60 3.75 56.00
N SER A 103 -8.36 3.47 54.94
CA SER A 103 -9.82 3.59 54.96
C SER A 103 -10.49 2.94 53.73
N LYS A 104 -11.79 2.67 53.89
CA LYS A 104 -12.71 1.76 53.19
C LYS A 104 -13.32 2.31 51.88
N GLN A 105 -13.76 1.37 51.03
CA GLN A 105 -14.97 1.32 50.18
C GLN A 105 -15.41 2.59 49.43
N SER A 106 -15.61 2.58 48.10
CA SER A 106 -16.78 1.97 47.45
C SER A 106 -16.69 2.06 45.90
N GLU A 107 -17.54 1.26 45.25
CA GLU A 107 -18.01 1.22 43.83
C GLU A 107 -17.94 2.56 43.05
N SER A 108 -17.81 2.63 41.72
CA SER A 108 -18.41 1.82 40.67
C SER A 108 -17.81 2.14 39.28
N GLN A 109 -17.72 1.10 38.45
CA GLN A 109 -17.86 1.08 36.98
C GLN A 109 -17.71 2.40 36.18
N ARG A 110 -16.57 2.58 35.50
CA ARG A 110 -16.45 3.00 34.08
C ARG A 110 -14.98 3.18 33.71
N ALA A 111 -14.60 2.59 32.57
CA ALA A 111 -13.41 2.84 31.73
C ALA A 111 -12.63 1.57 31.42
N GLN A 112 -13.24 0.68 30.63
CA GLN A 112 -12.49 -0.12 29.67
C GLN A 112 -12.66 0.59 28.32
N ASN A 113 -11.56 1.13 27.77
CA ASN A 113 -11.30 1.41 26.34
C ASN A 113 -10.37 2.61 26.11
N GLU A 114 -9.17 2.65 26.73
CA GLU A 114 -8.06 3.49 26.23
C GLU A 114 -6.72 2.86 26.62
N SER A 115 -6.25 1.85 25.87
CA SER A 115 -4.93 1.23 26.15
C SER A 115 -4.25 0.64 24.91
N TYR A 116 -4.27 1.33 23.76
CA TYR A 116 -3.57 0.81 22.57
C TYR A 116 -2.69 1.78 21.77
N LEU A 117 -2.52 3.07 22.14
CA LEU A 117 -1.88 4.03 21.22
C LEU A 117 -0.79 4.95 21.80
N THR A 118 -0.18 4.62 22.94
CA THR A 118 0.82 5.51 23.59
C THR A 118 2.26 4.97 23.67
N GLN A 119 2.64 3.96 22.89
CA GLN A 119 3.96 3.30 23.04
C GLN A 119 5.08 3.75 22.07
N SER A 120 4.88 4.74 21.21
CA SER A 120 5.80 4.90 20.06
C SER A 120 6.92 5.95 20.18
N LEU A 121 7.03 6.78 21.24
CA LEU A 121 7.92 7.96 21.17
C LEU A 121 8.79 8.25 22.40
N ASN A 122 9.41 7.23 22.98
CA ASN A 122 10.56 7.43 23.90
C ASN A 122 11.64 6.36 23.64
N LEU A 123 12.42 6.52 22.57
CA LEU A 123 13.49 5.59 22.19
C LEU A 123 14.85 6.30 22.08
N ALA A 124 15.38 6.78 23.21
CA ALA A 124 16.78 7.19 23.29
C ALA A 124 17.28 7.09 24.74
N GLY A 125 17.40 5.88 25.25
CA GLY A 125 18.17 5.61 26.47
C GLY A 125 17.48 4.61 27.37
N LYS A 126 18.09 3.43 27.50
CA LYS A 126 17.67 2.28 28.31
C LYS A 126 16.70 1.30 27.63
N ASN A 127 17.00 0.88 26.39
CA ASN A 127 16.45 -0.38 25.87
C ASN A 127 17.09 -1.52 26.67
N SER A 128 16.48 -1.85 27.80
CA SER A 128 16.81 -3.05 28.56
C SER A 128 16.70 -4.26 27.64
N ALA A 129 17.60 -5.25 27.76
CA ALA A 129 17.54 -6.48 26.98
C ALA A 129 16.14 -7.15 27.03
N ASN A 130 15.40 -6.92 28.11
CA ASN A 130 14.01 -7.36 28.28
C ASN A 130 13.04 -6.71 27.27
N GLU A 131 13.18 -5.43 26.94
CA GLU A 131 12.32 -4.78 25.94
C GLU A 131 12.60 -5.27 24.52
N ASN A 132 13.87 -5.52 24.18
CA ASN A 132 14.22 -6.10 22.89
C ASN A 132 13.67 -7.53 22.75
N LEU A 133 13.70 -8.33 23.83
CA LEU A 133 13.09 -9.66 23.85
C LEU A 133 11.57 -9.60 23.69
N LYS A 134 10.89 -8.69 24.41
CA LYS A 134 9.44 -8.49 24.26
C LYS A 134 9.06 -8.06 22.85
N ARG A 135 9.84 -7.17 22.24
CA ARG A 135 9.62 -6.74 20.85
C ARG A 135 9.81 -7.89 19.87
N ALA A 136 10.83 -8.74 20.06
CA ALA A 136 11.04 -9.92 19.23
C ALA A 136 9.88 -10.93 19.35
N LEU A 137 9.40 -11.20 20.56
CA LEU A 137 8.24 -12.06 20.80
C LEU A 137 6.95 -11.47 20.18
N GLN A 138 6.78 -10.15 20.23
CA GLN A 138 5.63 -9.49 19.61
C GLN A 138 5.65 -9.59 18.09
N VAL A 139 6.84 -9.50 17.47
CA VAL A 139 7.01 -9.72 16.03
C VAL A 139 6.65 -11.16 15.66
N GLN A 140 7.06 -12.16 16.45
CA GLN A 140 6.62 -13.55 16.23
C GLN A 140 5.10 -13.71 16.33
N GLN A 141 4.46 -13.09 17.33
CA GLN A 141 3.00 -13.11 17.47
C GLN A 141 2.29 -12.42 16.29
N GLN A 142 2.91 -11.45 15.62
CA GLN A 142 2.32 -10.80 14.46
C GLN A 142 2.20 -11.77 13.27
N TYR A 143 3.19 -12.62 13.02
CA TYR A 143 3.14 -13.60 11.93
C TYR A 143 2.03 -14.64 12.13
N CYS A 144 1.89 -15.18 13.36
CA CYS A 144 0.80 -16.10 13.67
C CYS A 144 -0.57 -15.45 13.43
N ASN A 145 -0.70 -14.15 13.68
CA ASN A 145 -1.94 -13.41 13.43
C ASN A 145 -2.24 -13.21 11.94
N GLU A 146 -1.24 -13.14 11.07
CA GLU A 146 -1.44 -12.99 9.62
C GLU A 146 -2.00 -14.25 8.98
N VAL A 147 -1.45 -15.42 9.32
CA VAL A 147 -1.98 -16.72 8.87
C VAL A 147 -3.42 -16.91 9.36
N VAL A 148 -3.70 -16.64 10.64
CA VAL A 148 -5.07 -16.76 11.19
C VAL A 148 -6.05 -15.81 10.50
N LYS A 149 -5.67 -14.55 10.25
CA LYS A 149 -6.50 -13.59 9.50
C LYS A 149 -6.77 -14.07 8.08
N PHE A 150 -5.75 -14.62 7.42
CA PHE A 150 -5.90 -15.17 6.07
C PHE A 150 -6.86 -16.37 6.06
N LEU A 151 -6.68 -17.33 6.97
CA LEU A 151 -7.58 -18.49 7.10
C LEU A 151 -9.00 -18.08 7.45
N THR A 152 -9.17 -17.07 8.30
CA THR A 152 -10.49 -16.50 8.63
C THR A 152 -11.14 -15.88 7.38
N SER A 153 -10.38 -15.18 6.53
CA SER A 153 -10.90 -14.56 5.30
C SER A 153 -11.43 -15.57 4.26
N ILE A 154 -10.98 -16.82 4.34
CA ILE A 154 -11.45 -17.93 3.49
C ILE A 154 -12.43 -18.87 4.21
N ASN A 155 -12.89 -18.52 5.42
CA ASN A 155 -13.76 -19.33 6.27
C ASN A 155 -13.14 -20.72 6.61
N LEU A 156 -11.85 -20.74 6.93
CA LEU A 156 -11.10 -21.93 7.42
C LEU A 156 -10.54 -21.70 8.83
N ASP A 157 -11.23 -20.89 9.62
CA ASP A 157 -10.94 -20.58 11.02
C ASP A 157 -10.84 -21.84 11.89
N LYS A 158 -11.69 -22.84 11.64
CA LYS A 158 -11.69 -24.13 12.35
C LYS A 158 -10.40 -24.94 12.18
N HIS A 159 -9.73 -24.78 11.03
CA HIS A 159 -8.50 -25.49 10.71
C HIS A 159 -7.23 -24.71 11.08
N ALA A 160 -7.37 -23.47 11.55
CA ALA A 160 -6.24 -22.62 11.91
C ALA A 160 -5.38 -23.25 13.01
N GLY A 161 -5.99 -23.83 14.04
CA GLY A 161 -5.25 -24.51 15.12
C GLY A 161 -4.38 -25.66 14.59
N VAL A 162 -4.96 -26.55 13.77
CA VAL A 162 -4.26 -27.70 13.20
C VAL A 162 -3.11 -27.26 12.28
N ILE A 163 -3.34 -26.25 11.43
CA ILE A 163 -2.32 -25.73 10.52
C ILE A 163 -1.14 -25.12 11.29
N LEU A 164 -1.42 -24.36 12.35
CA LEU A 164 -0.39 -23.76 13.22
C LEU A 164 0.37 -24.83 14.03
N GLU A 165 -0.32 -25.84 14.55
CA GLU A 165 0.30 -26.95 15.29
C GLU A 165 1.25 -27.79 14.43
N ASN A 166 1.02 -27.85 13.12
CA ASN A 166 1.90 -28.50 12.15
C ASN A 166 3.05 -27.60 11.67
N GLY A 167 3.20 -26.39 12.22
CA GLY A 167 4.32 -25.49 11.92
C GLY A 167 4.13 -24.62 10.68
N PHE A 168 2.90 -24.45 10.18
CA PHE A 168 2.58 -23.50 9.11
C PHE A 168 2.10 -22.17 9.71
N ASP A 169 2.95 -21.54 10.52
CA ASP A 169 2.69 -20.28 11.21
C ASP A 169 3.14 -19.02 10.45
N GLU A 170 3.89 -19.21 9.36
CA GLU A 170 4.34 -18.15 8.46
C GLU A 170 3.63 -18.22 7.10
N MET A 171 3.38 -17.06 6.49
CA MET A 171 2.69 -16.97 5.19
C MET A 171 3.49 -17.61 4.05
N ASP A 172 4.82 -17.57 4.12
CA ASP A 172 5.67 -18.16 3.09
C ASP A 172 5.67 -19.69 3.15
N LEU A 173 5.67 -20.28 4.35
CA LEU A 173 5.46 -21.72 4.54
C LEU A 173 4.07 -22.16 4.04
N LEU A 174 3.06 -21.33 4.27
CA LEU A 174 1.70 -21.58 3.75
C LEU A 174 1.63 -21.51 2.22
N LYS A 175 2.51 -20.76 1.54
CA LYS A 175 2.61 -20.74 0.07
C LYS A 175 3.20 -22.02 -0.51
N GLU A 176 4.05 -22.69 0.26
CA GLU A 176 4.71 -23.95 -0.13
C GLU A 176 3.87 -25.19 0.21
N ILE A 177 2.67 -25.01 0.78
CA ILE A 177 1.85 -26.13 1.21
C ILE A 177 1.33 -26.98 0.04
N SER A 178 1.49 -28.30 0.16
CA SER A 178 1.04 -29.29 -0.81
C SER A 178 -0.30 -29.90 -0.40
N VAL A 179 -0.98 -30.55 -1.36
CA VAL A 179 -2.23 -31.30 -1.10
C VAL A 179 -1.99 -32.43 -0.09
N ASP A 180 -0.80 -33.04 -0.11
CA ASP A 180 -0.44 -34.15 0.77
C ASP A 180 -0.33 -33.70 2.24
N HIS A 181 0.26 -32.53 2.50
CA HIS A 181 0.30 -31.95 3.85
C HIS A 181 -1.10 -31.69 4.40
N LEU A 182 -2.01 -31.21 3.56
CA LEU A 182 -3.40 -30.96 3.96
C LEU A 182 -4.16 -32.26 4.25
N LYS A 183 -3.84 -33.33 3.53
CA LYS A 183 -4.39 -34.66 3.77
C LYS A 183 -3.89 -35.25 5.08
N ASP A 184 -2.60 -35.12 5.37
CA ASP A 184 -1.99 -35.59 6.63
C ASP A 184 -2.56 -34.84 7.86
N MET A 185 -2.95 -33.58 7.68
CA MET A 185 -3.64 -32.76 8.69
C MET A 185 -5.14 -33.06 8.82
N ASN A 186 -5.67 -34.07 8.13
CA ASN A 186 -7.11 -34.41 8.08
C ASN A 186 -8.01 -33.25 7.60
N ILE A 187 -7.51 -32.37 6.72
CA ILE A 187 -8.33 -31.31 6.13
C ILE A 187 -9.13 -31.88 4.96
N PRO A 188 -10.46 -31.67 4.89
CA PRO A 188 -11.29 -32.18 3.80
C PRO A 188 -10.80 -31.70 2.42
N PRO A 189 -10.82 -32.54 1.36
CA PRO A 189 -10.29 -32.20 0.05
C PRO A 189 -10.87 -30.93 -0.58
N MET A 190 -12.16 -30.64 -0.33
CA MET A 190 -12.80 -29.41 -0.82
C MET A 190 -12.21 -28.15 -0.18
N GLU A 191 -11.95 -28.20 1.12
CA GLU A 191 -11.38 -27.10 1.88
C GLU A 191 -9.90 -26.92 1.56
N ALA A 192 -9.17 -28.02 1.40
CA ALA A 192 -7.80 -28.02 0.93
C ALA A 192 -7.67 -27.34 -0.44
N ARG A 193 -8.55 -27.67 -1.40
CA ARG A 193 -8.59 -27.03 -2.72
C ARG A 193 -8.90 -25.53 -2.63
N LYS A 194 -9.81 -25.13 -1.73
CA LYS A 194 -10.15 -23.73 -1.49
C LYS A 194 -8.95 -22.93 -0.97
N LEU A 195 -8.21 -23.50 -0.01
CA LEU A 195 -6.99 -22.91 0.52
C LEU A 195 -5.94 -22.72 -0.59
N LEU A 196 -5.63 -23.79 -1.33
CA LEU A 196 -4.65 -23.76 -2.41
C LEU A 196 -4.99 -22.73 -3.49
N ASN A 197 -6.25 -22.69 -3.94
CA ASN A 197 -6.70 -21.69 -4.91
C ASN A 197 -6.55 -20.26 -4.39
N ARG A 198 -6.76 -20.03 -3.09
CA ARG A 198 -6.59 -18.70 -2.50
C ARG A 198 -5.12 -18.32 -2.37
N VAL A 199 -4.28 -19.26 -1.92
CA VAL A 199 -2.83 -19.09 -1.81
C VAL A 199 -2.23 -18.75 -3.17
N GLN A 200 -2.61 -19.49 -4.23
CA GLN A 200 -2.19 -19.19 -5.60
C GLN A 200 -2.62 -17.79 -6.06
N LYS A 201 -3.85 -17.37 -5.74
CA LYS A 201 -4.29 -16.00 -6.04
C LYS A 201 -3.47 -14.94 -5.30
N LEU A 202 -3.00 -15.23 -4.08
CA LEU A 202 -2.12 -14.30 -3.36
C LEU A 202 -0.75 -14.20 -4.02
N THR A 203 -0.13 -15.33 -4.40
CA THR A 203 1.18 -15.33 -5.06
C THR A 203 1.12 -14.56 -6.38
N GLU A 204 0.07 -14.74 -7.18
CA GLU A 204 -0.12 -13.98 -8.42
C GLU A 204 -0.24 -12.46 -8.19
N ILE A 205 -0.90 -12.04 -7.10
CA ILE A 205 -1.03 -10.62 -6.75
C ILE A 205 0.31 -10.03 -6.32
N GLU A 206 1.08 -10.77 -5.51
CA GLU A 206 2.41 -10.36 -5.06
C GLU A 206 3.38 -10.25 -6.25
N GLU A 207 3.40 -11.24 -7.14
CA GLU A 207 4.21 -11.21 -8.36
C GLU A 207 3.87 -10.00 -9.23
N LYS A 208 2.57 -9.71 -9.43
CA LYS A 208 2.13 -8.52 -10.16
C LYS A 208 2.63 -7.22 -9.51
N ARG A 209 2.59 -7.12 -8.19
CA ARG A 209 3.11 -5.95 -7.45
C ARG A 209 4.62 -5.81 -7.61
N VAL A 210 5.37 -6.91 -7.54
CA VAL A 210 6.82 -6.91 -7.76
C VAL A 210 7.15 -6.42 -9.17
N ILE A 211 6.50 -6.98 -10.19
CA ILE A 211 6.67 -6.56 -11.59
C ILE A 211 6.33 -5.07 -11.77
N GLN A 212 5.25 -4.60 -11.16
CA GLN A 212 4.86 -3.19 -11.21
C GLN A 212 5.89 -2.28 -10.56
N SER A 213 6.41 -2.65 -9.38
CA SER A 213 7.45 -1.89 -8.68
C SER A 213 8.77 -1.85 -9.48
N GLN A 214 9.14 -2.96 -10.12
CA GLN A 214 10.32 -3.03 -10.99
C GLN A 214 10.16 -2.14 -12.22
N LYS A 215 8.99 -2.14 -12.86
CA LYS A 215 8.69 -1.23 -13.98
C LYS A 215 8.78 0.23 -13.57
N GLN A 216 8.30 0.59 -12.38
CA GLN A 216 8.43 1.95 -11.86
C GLN A 216 9.89 2.32 -11.57
N ALA A 217 10.64 1.43 -10.94
CA ALA A 217 12.06 1.64 -10.68
C ALA A 217 12.87 1.77 -11.98
N GLN A 218 12.52 1.00 -13.01
CA GLN A 218 13.13 1.10 -14.34
C GLN A 218 12.83 2.45 -15.00
N ARG A 219 11.57 2.91 -14.97
CA ARG A 219 11.20 4.25 -15.47
C ARG A 219 11.98 5.36 -14.77
N LEU A 220 12.16 5.28 -13.45
CA LEU A 220 12.96 6.25 -12.70
C LEU A 220 14.43 6.23 -13.11
N LYS A 221 15.00 5.04 -13.37
CA LYS A 221 16.37 4.92 -13.88
C LYS A 221 16.50 5.51 -15.28
N GLU A 222 15.54 5.27 -16.17
CA GLU A 222 15.49 5.82 -17.52
C GLU A 222 15.36 7.36 -17.48
N SER A 223 14.52 7.90 -16.60
CA SER A 223 14.43 9.36 -16.37
C SER A 223 15.74 9.94 -15.83
N GLN A 224 16.41 9.25 -14.90
CA GLN A 224 17.70 9.70 -14.37
C GLN A 224 18.81 9.69 -15.43
N SER A 225 18.87 8.67 -16.30
CA SER A 225 19.83 8.67 -17.41
C SER A 225 19.59 9.83 -18.36
N HIS A 226 18.33 10.15 -18.65
CA HIS A 226 17.98 11.26 -19.53
C HIS A 226 18.35 12.61 -18.93
N ILE A 227 18.18 12.81 -17.61
CA ILE A 227 18.62 14.03 -16.91
C ILE A 227 20.14 14.19 -17.00
N ASN A 228 20.90 13.12 -16.77
CA ASN A 228 22.35 13.16 -16.86
C ASN A 228 22.85 13.42 -18.30
N GLU A 229 22.13 12.96 -19.33
CA GLU A 229 22.46 13.27 -20.72
C GLU A 229 22.19 14.74 -21.05
N ILE A 230 21.10 15.32 -20.54
CA ILE A 230 20.82 16.76 -20.68
C ILE A 230 21.90 17.60 -19.98
N GLU A 231 22.31 17.24 -18.76
CA GLU A 231 23.29 18.00 -17.98
C GLU A 231 24.68 18.04 -18.64
N ASN A 232 25.01 17.05 -19.48
CA ASN A 232 26.28 17.00 -20.23
C ASN A 232 26.19 17.61 -21.65
N SER A 233 25.01 18.06 -22.08
CA SER A 233 24.82 18.72 -23.37
C SER A 233 25.04 20.24 -23.23
N GLU A 234 26.21 20.74 -23.65
CA GLU A 234 26.57 22.17 -23.55
C GLU A 234 25.78 23.11 -24.50
N ILE A 235 24.84 22.59 -25.29
CA ILE A 235 24.02 23.38 -26.22
C ILE A 235 22.55 23.23 -25.80
N TYR A 236 22.05 24.21 -25.05
CA TYR A 236 20.65 24.29 -24.65
C TYR A 236 19.90 25.17 -25.66
N ASP A 237 19.18 24.55 -26.59
CA ASP A 237 18.27 25.24 -27.51
C ASP A 237 16.86 25.26 -26.92
N GLU A 238 16.42 26.45 -26.48
CA GLU A 238 15.11 26.66 -25.84
C GLU A 238 13.94 26.29 -26.77
N GLU A 239 14.09 26.46 -28.08
CA GLU A 239 13.01 26.23 -29.05
C GLU A 239 12.76 24.73 -29.25
N GLU A 240 13.84 23.92 -29.28
CA GLU A 240 13.75 22.47 -29.38
C GLU A 240 13.17 21.85 -28.09
N GLN A 241 13.57 22.34 -26.91
CA GLN A 241 13.01 21.89 -25.63
C GLN A 241 11.50 22.19 -25.52
N HIS A 242 11.06 23.35 -26.00
CA HIS A 242 9.64 23.69 -26.01
C HIS A 242 8.84 22.76 -26.94
N ARG A 243 9.39 22.43 -28.11
CA ARG A 243 8.77 21.49 -29.06
C ARG A 243 8.67 20.08 -28.47
N LEU A 244 9.75 19.57 -27.87
CA LEU A 244 9.76 18.26 -27.20
C LEU A 244 8.75 18.21 -26.05
N PHE A 245 8.61 19.30 -25.29
CA PHE A 245 7.60 19.40 -24.23
C PHE A 245 6.17 19.34 -24.79
N GLN A 246 5.87 20.07 -25.86
CA GLN A 246 4.55 20.01 -26.50
C GLN A 246 4.23 18.61 -27.03
N GLU A 247 5.21 17.94 -27.64
CA GLU A 247 5.08 16.57 -28.13
C GLU A 247 4.80 15.58 -26.97
N ALA A 248 5.54 15.69 -25.87
CA ALA A 248 5.33 14.87 -24.67
C ALA A 248 3.93 15.09 -24.04
N VAL A 249 3.44 16.34 -24.01
CA VAL A 249 2.09 16.66 -23.51
C VAL A 249 1.00 16.07 -24.41
N MET A 250 1.21 16.10 -25.74
CA MET A 250 0.29 15.49 -26.72
C MET A 250 0.26 13.97 -26.56
N GLU A 251 1.42 13.33 -26.41
CA GLU A 251 1.52 11.88 -26.21
C GLU A 251 0.87 11.44 -24.89
N TYR A 252 1.07 12.21 -23.81
CA TYR A 252 0.42 11.94 -22.52
C TYR A 252 -1.12 12.00 -22.63
N ARG A 253 -1.66 12.98 -23.37
CA ARG A 253 -3.11 13.07 -23.62
C ARG A 253 -3.62 11.87 -24.43
N GLN A 254 -2.87 11.39 -25.43
CA GLN A 254 -3.25 10.19 -26.18
C GLN A 254 -3.21 8.94 -25.31
N GLN A 255 -2.21 8.79 -24.44
CA GLN A 255 -2.12 7.66 -23.51
C GLN A 255 -3.32 7.61 -22.55
N GLN A 256 -3.75 8.75 -22.01
CA GLN A 256 -4.95 8.85 -21.16
C GLN A 256 -6.21 8.40 -21.90
N GLN A 257 -6.39 8.81 -23.16
CA GLN A 257 -7.53 8.37 -23.97
C GLN A 257 -7.48 6.87 -24.26
N LYS A 258 -6.29 6.31 -24.52
CA LYS A 258 -6.10 4.88 -24.76
C LYS A 258 -6.41 4.05 -23.52
N GLN A 259 -5.96 4.47 -22.33
CA GLN A 259 -6.27 3.82 -21.06
C GLN A 259 -7.78 3.85 -20.77
N GLN A 260 -8.47 4.96 -21.04
CA GLN A 260 -9.93 5.04 -20.89
C GLN A 260 -10.65 4.08 -21.85
N LYS A 261 -10.14 3.91 -23.08
CA LYS A 261 -10.70 2.98 -24.05
C LYS A 261 -10.49 1.52 -23.62
N GLU A 262 -9.29 1.16 -23.18
CA GLU A 262 -8.97 -0.18 -22.67
C GLU A 262 -9.82 -0.53 -21.42
N GLN A 263 -10.02 0.42 -20.49
CA GLN A 263 -10.89 0.21 -19.33
C GLN A 263 -12.35 0.01 -19.75
N LYS A 264 -12.85 0.75 -20.74
CA LYS A 264 -14.20 0.54 -21.28
C LYS A 264 -14.33 -0.82 -21.95
N GLU A 265 -13.35 -1.25 -22.73
CA GLU A 265 -13.34 -2.57 -23.38
C GLU A 265 -13.31 -3.71 -22.34
N GLN A 266 -12.49 -3.59 -21.29
CA GLN A 266 -12.46 -4.57 -20.19
C GLN A 266 -13.80 -4.62 -19.43
N ALA A 267 -14.44 -3.46 -19.19
CA ALA A 267 -15.75 -3.42 -18.55
C ALA A 267 -16.84 -4.10 -19.41
N ILE A 268 -16.79 -3.92 -20.74
CA ILE A 268 -17.69 -4.60 -21.69
C ILE A 268 -17.45 -6.11 -21.66
N GLN A 269 -16.19 -6.57 -21.72
CA GLN A 269 -15.87 -8.00 -21.64
C GLN A 269 -16.35 -8.64 -20.34
N HIS A 270 -16.15 -7.96 -19.20
CA HIS A 270 -16.63 -8.46 -17.91
C HIS A 270 -18.17 -8.49 -17.83
N THR A 271 -18.88 -7.58 -18.51
CA THR A 271 -20.36 -7.64 -18.57
C THR A 271 -20.84 -8.77 -19.50
N GLU A 272 -20.16 -9.04 -20.60
CA GLU A 272 -20.44 -10.19 -21.45
C GLU A 272 -20.19 -11.52 -20.73
N GLU A 273 -19.13 -11.62 -19.93
CA GLU A 273 -18.81 -12.83 -19.17
C GLU A 273 -19.87 -13.14 -18.09
N ILE A 274 -20.38 -12.11 -17.39
CA ILE A 274 -21.51 -12.25 -16.46
C ILE A 274 -22.78 -12.76 -17.19
N LEU A 275 -23.06 -12.25 -18.39
CA LEU A 275 -24.26 -12.65 -19.16
C LEU A 275 -24.19 -14.10 -19.64
N ILE A 276 -22.99 -14.63 -19.86
CA ILE A 276 -22.79 -16.04 -20.28
C ILE A 276 -22.92 -17.00 -19.09
N GLU A 277 -22.50 -16.59 -17.89
CA GLU A 277 -22.66 -17.42 -16.69
C GLU A 277 -24.14 -17.60 -16.29
N ASP A 278 -24.98 -16.58 -16.50
CA ASP A 278 -26.44 -16.66 -16.26
C ASP A 278 -27.18 -17.57 -17.26
N GLU A 279 -26.67 -17.77 -18.47
CA GLU A 279 -27.24 -18.76 -19.43
C GLU A 279 -26.78 -20.20 -19.13
N SER A 280 -25.69 -20.39 -18.39
CA SER A 280 -25.14 -21.71 -18.07
C SER A 280 -25.75 -22.34 -16.81
N LEU A 281 -26.37 -21.55 -15.93
CA LEU A 281 -27.18 -22.02 -14.81
C LEU A 281 -28.58 -22.37 -15.31
N GLY A 282 -28.66 -23.54 -15.95
CA GLY A 282 -29.88 -24.11 -16.51
C GLY A 282 -31.07 -24.11 -15.55
N TYR A 283 -31.87 -23.04 -15.60
CA TYR A 283 -33.27 -23.08 -15.21
C TYR A 283 -34.07 -23.62 -16.40
N ILE A 284 -34.07 -24.95 -16.51
CA ILE A 284 -35.10 -25.67 -17.24
C ILE A 284 -36.39 -25.54 -16.43
N SER A 285 -37.16 -24.49 -16.69
CA SER A 285 -38.60 -24.56 -16.45
C SER A 285 -39.35 -23.67 -17.44
N SER A 286 -40.12 -24.34 -18.30
CA SER A 286 -41.35 -23.84 -18.90
C SER A 286 -41.22 -22.74 -19.97
N ARG A 287 -40.69 -23.11 -21.14
CA ARG A 287 -40.95 -22.43 -22.42
C ARG A 287 -41.65 -23.37 -23.41
N GLN A 288 -42.93 -23.62 -23.17
CA GLN A 288 -43.90 -23.83 -24.25
C GLN A 288 -44.98 -22.76 -24.04
N ASN A 289 -45.30 -22.01 -25.10
CA ASN A 289 -46.17 -20.82 -25.15
C ASN A 289 -45.47 -19.48 -24.90
N LYS A 290 -44.74 -18.98 -25.90
CA LYS A 290 -44.70 -17.54 -26.25
C LYS A 290 -43.99 -17.37 -27.60
N LYS A 291 -44.76 -17.44 -28.68
CA LYS A 291 -44.31 -17.15 -30.05
C LYS A 291 -44.98 -15.90 -30.65
N GLU A 292 -45.60 -15.04 -29.85
CA GLU A 292 -46.43 -13.94 -30.37
C GLU A 292 -46.24 -12.57 -29.72
N GLU A 293 -45.11 -12.31 -29.06
CA GLU A 293 -44.90 -11.03 -28.37
C GLU A 293 -43.53 -10.43 -28.66
N GLN A 294 -43.23 -10.24 -29.95
CA GLN A 294 -41.94 -9.76 -30.45
C GLN A 294 -41.98 -8.32 -30.99
N GLN A 295 -42.74 -7.42 -30.37
CA GLN A 295 -42.78 -5.99 -30.74
C GLN A 295 -42.84 -4.96 -29.60
N ARG A 296 -42.49 -5.30 -28.35
CA ARG A 296 -42.30 -4.26 -27.30
C ARG A 296 -41.07 -4.52 -26.44
N ASN A 297 -39.91 -4.14 -26.95
CA ASN A 297 -38.69 -3.98 -26.14
C ASN A 297 -38.84 -2.74 -25.24
N LYS A 298 -39.51 -2.90 -24.09
CA LYS A 298 -39.32 -2.03 -22.91
C LYS A 298 -38.24 -2.68 -22.05
N MET A 299 -37.06 -2.06 -21.98
CA MET A 299 -36.01 -2.44 -21.03
C MET A 299 -36.54 -2.26 -19.60
N LYS A 300 -36.86 -3.38 -18.94
CA LYS A 300 -37.14 -3.43 -17.49
C LYS A 300 -35.81 -3.48 -16.75
N PHE A 301 -35.40 -2.31 -16.23
CA PHE A 301 -34.36 -2.21 -15.21
C PHE A 301 -34.93 -2.76 -13.89
N LEU A 302 -34.39 -3.88 -13.41
CA LEU A 302 -34.74 -4.44 -12.09
C LEU A 302 -33.79 -3.87 -11.05
N LEU A 303 -34.25 -2.87 -10.29
CA LEU A 303 -33.66 -2.45 -9.03
C LEU A 303 -34.42 -3.13 -7.89
N SER A 304 -33.73 -4.03 -7.19
CA SER A 304 -34.25 -4.74 -6.01
C SER A 304 -34.23 -3.81 -4.79
N GLY A 305 -35.41 -3.48 -4.25
CA GLY A 305 -35.55 -2.83 -2.96
C GLY A 305 -37.01 -2.77 -2.48
N GLY A 306 -37.35 -3.62 -1.51
CA GLY A 306 -38.34 -3.37 -0.45
C GLY A 306 -39.80 -3.08 -0.82
N ASN A 307 -40.63 -4.13 -0.78
CA ASN A 307 -42.03 -4.19 -0.32
C ASN A 307 -42.92 -2.94 -0.48
N GLU A 308 -43.44 -2.71 -1.69
CA GLU A 308 -44.86 -2.45 -2.01
C GLU A 308 -44.97 -2.12 -3.50
N TRP A 309 -45.58 -3.01 -4.27
CA TRP A 309 -45.72 -2.86 -5.72
C TRP A 309 -46.90 -1.92 -6.03
N LYS A 310 -46.62 -0.62 -6.20
CA LYS A 310 -47.52 0.26 -6.94
C LYS A 310 -47.05 0.31 -8.40
N MET A 311 -47.80 -0.35 -9.28
CA MET A 311 -47.68 -0.19 -10.73
C MET A 311 -48.00 1.28 -11.07
N PHE A 312 -46.97 2.07 -11.37
CA PHE A 312 -47.14 3.28 -12.15
C PHE A 312 -46.89 2.90 -13.61
N ASP A 313 -47.97 2.78 -14.38
CA ASP A 313 -47.91 2.71 -15.82
C ASP A 313 -47.50 4.09 -16.33
N ILE A 314 -46.19 4.27 -16.54
CA ILE A 314 -45.66 5.44 -17.24
C ILE A 314 -45.77 5.12 -18.73
N ASP A 315 -46.83 5.66 -19.34
CA ASP A 315 -46.98 5.72 -20.78
C ASP A 315 -45.93 6.68 -21.34
N TYR A 316 -44.85 6.10 -21.88
CA TYR A 316 -43.84 6.80 -22.65
C TYR A 316 -44.46 7.19 -24.00
N ASP A 317 -45.03 8.38 -24.04
CA ASP A 317 -45.58 8.98 -25.25
C ASP A 317 -44.39 9.45 -26.12
N GLN A 318 -44.11 8.69 -27.17
CA GLN A 318 -42.87 8.76 -27.96
C GLN A 318 -42.79 9.98 -28.91
N ASN A 319 -43.73 10.93 -28.80
CA ASN A 319 -43.96 11.99 -29.79
C ASN A 319 -43.88 13.42 -29.24
N GLN A 320 -43.40 13.64 -28.03
CA GLN A 320 -43.07 14.99 -27.57
C GLN A 320 -41.55 15.16 -27.53
N GLY A 321 -41.03 15.91 -28.48
CA GLY A 321 -39.66 16.44 -28.48
C GLY A 321 -39.49 17.43 -27.34
N THR A 322 -39.43 16.94 -26.11
CA THR A 322 -39.01 17.74 -24.97
C THR A 322 -37.50 17.87 -25.06
N ASP A 323 -37.04 19.12 -25.24
CA ASP A 323 -35.67 19.56 -25.00
C ASP A 323 -35.23 19.14 -23.59
N TYR A 324 -34.79 17.89 -23.44
CA TYR A 324 -34.05 17.44 -22.26
C TYR A 324 -32.68 18.08 -22.33
N GLN A 325 -32.59 19.32 -21.88
CA GLN A 325 -31.30 19.86 -21.49
C GLN A 325 -30.76 18.93 -20.39
N PRO A 326 -29.52 18.42 -20.54
CA PRO A 326 -28.94 17.58 -19.52
C PRO A 326 -28.94 18.37 -18.21
N VAL A 327 -29.58 17.84 -17.18
CA VAL A 327 -29.51 18.42 -15.84
C VAL A 327 -28.04 18.34 -15.44
N ILE A 328 -27.34 19.47 -15.53
CA ILE A 328 -25.97 19.60 -15.07
C ILE A 328 -26.05 19.50 -13.54
N ILE A 329 -25.77 18.30 -13.03
CA ILE A 329 -25.67 18.09 -11.59
C ILE A 329 -24.27 18.56 -11.21
N ASP A 330 -24.21 19.67 -10.49
CA ASP A 330 -22.97 20.18 -9.91
C ASP A 330 -22.48 19.16 -8.87
N LYS A 331 -21.40 18.46 -9.23
CA LYS A 331 -20.71 17.49 -8.38
C LYS A 331 -19.50 18.15 -7.75
N THR A 332 -19.37 18.01 -6.44
CA THR A 332 -18.16 18.42 -5.72
C THR A 332 -17.43 17.21 -5.15
N SER A 333 -16.13 17.32 -4.89
CA SER A 333 -15.31 16.23 -4.37
C SER A 333 -15.18 16.33 -2.86
N CYS A 334 -15.30 15.19 -2.18
CA CYS A 334 -15.14 15.14 -0.72
C CYS A 334 -13.66 15.34 -0.35
N TYR A 335 -13.38 16.23 0.60
CA TYR A 335 -12.01 16.51 1.04
C TYR A 335 -11.28 15.30 1.65
N GLN A 336 -12.01 14.40 2.32
CA GLN A 336 -11.43 13.25 3.02
C GLN A 336 -11.23 12.02 2.14
N CYS A 337 -12.26 11.63 1.38
CA CYS A 337 -12.25 10.40 0.58
C CYS A 337 -12.14 10.63 -0.93
N TYR A 338 -12.12 11.90 -1.38
CA TYR A 338 -12.05 12.32 -2.78
C TYR A 338 -13.20 11.82 -3.68
N ARG A 339 -14.23 11.19 -3.12
CA ARG A 339 -15.42 10.76 -3.86
C ARG A 339 -16.22 11.98 -4.33
N LEU A 340 -16.64 11.97 -5.59
CA LEU A 340 -17.57 12.96 -6.13
C LEU A 340 -18.99 12.68 -5.60
N PHE A 341 -19.66 13.72 -5.13
CA PHE A 341 -21.02 13.63 -4.60
C PHE A 341 -21.83 14.88 -4.99
N ASP A 342 -23.15 14.78 -4.88
CA ASP A 342 -24.02 15.87 -5.27
C ASP A 342 -23.98 16.99 -4.23
N GLN A 343 -23.87 18.25 -4.68
CA GLN A 343 -23.74 19.42 -3.80
C GLN A 343 -24.89 19.56 -2.78
N LYS A 344 -26.05 18.95 -3.04
CA LYS A 344 -27.20 18.90 -2.12
C LYS A 344 -26.90 18.23 -0.78
N TYR A 345 -25.89 17.36 -0.72
CA TYR A 345 -25.52 16.61 0.48
C TYR A 345 -24.20 17.10 1.11
N VAL A 346 -23.76 18.31 0.76
CA VAL A 346 -22.48 18.85 1.25
C VAL A 346 -22.54 19.18 2.73
N ILE A 347 -21.59 18.63 3.48
CA ILE A 347 -21.30 19.03 4.86
C ILE A 347 -20.06 19.93 4.81
N ASN A 348 -20.22 21.21 5.09
CA ASN A 348 -19.10 22.16 5.09
C ASN A 348 -18.60 22.41 6.51
N ILE A 349 -17.31 22.17 6.76
CA ILE A 349 -16.64 22.45 8.03
C ILE A 349 -15.32 23.15 7.73
N ASN A 350 -15.13 24.35 8.28
CA ASN A 350 -13.92 25.16 8.11
C ASN A 350 -13.55 25.39 6.62
N GLY A 351 -14.55 25.56 5.76
CA GLY A 351 -14.35 25.77 4.32
C GLY A 351 -14.01 24.51 3.54
N LYS A 352 -14.06 23.33 4.16
CA LYS A 352 -13.85 22.03 3.51
C LYS A 352 -15.17 21.28 3.38
N GLU A 353 -15.36 20.64 2.23
CA GLU A 353 -16.61 19.94 1.87
C GLU A 353 -16.47 18.42 2.07
N PHE A 354 -17.48 17.80 2.70
CA PHE A 354 -17.50 16.37 3.00
C PHE A 354 -18.79 15.70 2.52
N CYS A 355 -18.67 14.47 2.03
CA CYS A 355 -19.81 13.70 1.51
C CYS A 355 -20.63 13.00 2.61
N THR A 356 -20.00 12.64 3.75
CA THR A 356 -20.65 11.93 4.85
C THR A 356 -20.13 12.42 6.21
N LYS A 357 -20.92 12.18 7.27
CA LYS A 357 -20.50 12.47 8.66
C LYS A 357 -19.27 11.64 9.08
N GLU A 358 -19.15 10.41 8.60
CA GLU A 358 -17.96 9.57 8.85
C GLU A 358 -16.69 10.20 8.29
N CYS A 359 -16.75 10.78 7.08
CA CYS A 359 -15.61 11.50 6.50
C CYS A 359 -15.21 12.72 7.35
N VAL A 360 -16.19 13.42 7.92
CA VAL A 360 -15.93 14.53 8.86
C VAL A 360 -15.22 14.03 10.12
N GLU A 361 -15.68 12.93 10.71
CA GLU A 361 -15.08 12.38 11.92
C GLU A 361 -13.66 11.88 11.70
N GLN A 362 -13.40 11.18 10.58
CA GLN A 362 -12.06 10.78 10.19
C GLN A 362 -11.14 11.98 9.97
N PHE A 363 -11.65 13.02 9.30
CA PHE A 363 -10.92 14.26 9.10
C PHE A 363 -10.58 14.93 10.44
N LYS A 364 -11.52 14.99 11.39
CA LYS A 364 -11.24 15.51 12.74
C LYS A 364 -10.16 14.70 13.45
N LEU A 365 -10.24 13.37 13.42
CA LEU A 365 -9.24 12.50 14.05
C LEU A 365 -7.83 12.69 13.46
N GLN A 366 -7.73 12.86 12.14
CA GLN A 366 -6.44 13.09 11.47
C GLN A 366 -5.85 14.49 11.72
N ASN A 367 -6.69 15.47 12.07
CA ASN A 367 -6.27 16.84 12.34
C ASN A 367 -6.16 17.16 13.84
N ILE A 368 -6.26 16.16 14.70
CA ILE A 368 -5.99 16.32 16.13
C ILE A 368 -4.51 16.05 16.42
N TYR A 369 -3.84 17.04 16.99
CA TYR A 369 -2.45 16.96 17.44
C TYR A 369 -2.39 17.16 18.95
N LEU A 370 -1.32 16.66 19.58
CA LEU A 370 -1.05 16.97 20.98
C LEU A 370 -0.21 18.24 21.06
N CYS A 371 -0.64 19.20 21.89
CA CYS A 371 0.14 20.38 22.19
C CYS A 371 1.53 19.96 22.70
N ARG A 372 2.57 20.53 22.08
CA ARG A 372 3.97 20.14 22.36
C ARG A 372 4.51 20.62 23.72
N SER A 373 3.84 21.58 24.35
CA SER A 373 4.20 22.04 25.70
C SER A 373 3.98 20.92 26.73
N GLN A 374 5.01 20.63 27.54
CA GLN A 374 4.98 19.55 28.54
C GLN A 374 3.91 19.78 29.62
N SER A 375 3.60 21.04 29.91
CA SER A 375 2.61 21.44 30.90
C SER A 375 1.15 21.27 30.44
N CYS A 376 0.90 21.28 29.13
CA CYS A 376 -0.45 21.36 28.58
C CYS A 376 -0.97 20.00 28.11
N ALA A 377 -0.24 19.32 27.22
CA ALA A 377 -0.60 18.03 26.62
C ALA A 377 -2.04 17.90 26.06
N LYS A 378 -2.75 19.02 25.84
CA LYS A 378 -4.12 19.00 25.31
C LYS A 378 -4.13 18.59 23.84
N GLN A 379 -5.15 17.83 23.47
CA GLN A 379 -5.49 17.58 22.06
C GLN A 379 -6.03 18.87 21.44
N ILE A 380 -5.48 19.25 20.29
CA ILE A 380 -5.75 20.50 19.59
C ILE A 380 -6.07 20.19 18.13
N ASP A 381 -7.11 20.84 17.60
CA ASP A 381 -7.43 20.81 16.18
C ASP A 381 -6.46 21.73 15.43
N ILE A 382 -5.82 21.24 14.36
CA ILE A 382 -4.92 22.04 13.50
C ILE A 382 -5.55 23.38 13.13
N ALA A 383 -6.86 23.40 12.83
CA ALA A 383 -7.52 24.61 12.36
C ALA A 383 -7.52 25.75 13.41
N GLN A 384 -7.38 25.41 14.69
CA GLN A 384 -7.35 26.36 15.81
C GLN A 384 -5.97 26.44 16.48
N ALA A 385 -5.01 25.63 16.03
CA ALA A 385 -3.71 25.52 16.66
C ALA A 385 -2.77 26.67 16.22
N TYR A 386 -1.88 27.07 17.12
CA TYR A 386 -0.80 27.99 16.83
C TYR A 386 0.42 27.20 16.34
N TYR A 387 0.90 27.49 15.12
CA TYR A 387 2.06 26.81 14.53
C TYR A 387 3.28 27.72 14.55
N ASP A 388 4.35 27.25 15.20
CA ASP A 388 5.65 27.95 15.22
C ASP A 388 6.80 26.95 15.40
N ILE A 389 7.98 27.26 14.87
CA ILE A 389 9.20 26.43 14.93
C ILE A 389 8.94 24.96 14.51
N GLY A 390 8.05 24.74 13.54
CA GLY A 390 7.74 23.39 13.06
C GLY A 390 6.87 22.54 13.98
N GLN A 391 6.23 23.14 15.00
CA GLN A 391 5.47 22.44 16.03
C GLN A 391 4.11 23.12 16.29
N TRP A 392 3.15 22.33 16.78
CA TRP A 392 1.78 22.78 17.04
C TRP A 392 1.55 23.03 18.54
N PHE A 393 0.92 24.17 18.84
CA PHE A 393 0.64 24.64 20.20
C PHE A 393 -0.84 25.02 20.36
N CYS A 394 -1.32 24.89 21.59
CA CYS A 394 -2.70 25.18 21.94
C CYS A 394 -3.08 26.65 21.78
N ASN A 395 -2.13 27.53 22.10
CA ASN A 395 -2.22 28.98 22.02
C ASN A 395 -0.79 29.55 22.09
N GLN A 396 -0.67 30.88 21.97
CA GLN A 396 0.63 31.56 22.02
C GLN A 396 1.33 31.43 23.39
N ASP A 397 0.58 31.26 24.48
CA ASP A 397 1.13 31.11 25.83
C ASP A 397 1.81 29.73 26.02
N CYS A 398 1.17 28.67 25.50
CA CYS A 398 1.75 27.31 25.39
C CYS A 398 3.11 27.35 24.68
N PHE A 399 3.23 28.16 23.63
CA PHE A 399 4.49 28.34 22.90
C PHE A 399 5.55 29.09 23.70
N LYS A 400 5.20 30.22 24.35
CA LYS A 400 6.13 30.96 25.22
C LYS A 400 6.66 30.10 26.37
N GLN A 401 5.80 29.27 26.96
CA GLN A 401 6.20 28.33 28.01
C GLN A 401 7.19 27.28 27.47
N TYR A 402 6.90 26.71 26.30
CA TYR A 402 7.81 25.77 25.63
C TYR A 402 9.18 26.38 25.30
N GLN A 403 9.21 27.63 24.83
CA GLN A 403 10.47 28.36 24.59
C GLN A 403 11.29 28.49 25.88
N TRP A 404 10.64 28.86 27.00
CA TRP A 404 11.33 28.99 28.29
C TRP A 404 11.88 27.64 28.80
N GLU A 405 11.12 26.55 28.63
CA GLU A 405 11.56 25.18 28.93
C GLU A 405 12.80 24.78 28.10
N CYS A 406 12.79 25.09 26.79
CA CYS A 406 13.91 24.77 25.90
C CYS A 406 15.20 25.50 26.25
N VAL A 407 15.11 26.77 26.68
CA VAL A 407 16.28 27.56 27.12
C VAL A 407 16.87 26.98 28.42
N ASN A 408 16.02 26.62 29.38
CA ASN A 408 16.46 26.08 30.67
C ASN A 408 17.12 24.70 30.57
N ILE A 409 16.68 23.84 29.64
CA ILE A 409 17.29 22.52 29.42
C ILE A 409 18.72 22.65 28.89
N ARG A 410 18.99 23.66 28.04
CA ARG A 410 20.35 23.92 27.51
C ARG A 410 21.27 24.61 28.52
N GLY A 411 20.71 25.34 29.49
CA GLY A 411 21.49 26.03 30.53
C GLY A 411 22.03 25.14 31.65
N ARG A 412 21.49 23.93 31.85
CA ARG A 412 21.88 23.03 32.97
C ARG A 412 23.02 22.05 32.66
N THR A 413 23.56 22.02 31.44
CA THR A 413 24.64 21.09 31.07
C THR A 413 26.05 21.64 31.26
N HIS A 414 26.26 22.79 31.93
CA HIS A 414 27.59 23.40 32.04
C HIS A 414 27.96 23.97 33.43
N ILE A 415 27.44 23.38 34.51
CA ILE A 415 28.00 23.62 35.86
C ILE A 415 28.60 22.30 36.34
N SER A 416 29.84 22.06 35.89
CA SER A 416 30.75 21.09 36.49
C SER A 416 31.17 21.63 37.85
N LEU A 417 30.87 20.89 38.92
CA LEU A 417 31.57 20.99 40.21
C LEU A 417 32.95 20.33 40.09
#